data_AF-A0A1X6P6X7-F1
#
_entry.id   AF-A0A1X6P6X7-F1
#
_cell.length_a   1.000
_cell.length_b   1.000
_cell.length_c   1.000
_cell.angle_alpha   90.00
_cell.angle_beta   90.00
_cell.angle_gamma   90.00
#
_symmetry.space_group_name_H-M   'P 1'
#
loop_
_entity.id
_entity.type
_entity.pdbx_description
1 polymer ?
#
loop_
_entity_poly.entity_id
_entity_poly.type
_entity_poly.pdbx_seq_one_letter_code
_entity_poly.pdbx_strand_id
1 'polypeptide(L)'
;MAASPSADDKEPVLTTAAGLEAAAAASSSAAAAGSAAAAAVDPVAAVASGEVPPIPPSLSASVAQAAASCCAALRAGTTRLFVELDTTAGDSTYTMLKNSLPITRMLVDAMEGELAAVATGGASSTPWDPKAVLVVLPDAGAAALASRDWGPDAWFTVTGLEASAITPTTAAVVLVCPRASEVAGMERLVAGALDREADPLPFIIVNPDVVDMGVTGLSLNARQLRERVMRRFDTAYCLRTYDWGVLLRAAPGPWTVWQDAPGGDGGFELLAERDERPSSDDIIDIFNEVEGGEGGRPEGGFAARLSRFLKVYMKG
;
A
#
# COMPACT_ATOMS: atom_id res chain seq x y z
N MET A 1 60.65 -19.69 -69.77
CA MET A 1 59.99 -20.95 -70.16
C MET A 1 58.97 -21.22 -69.06
N ALA A 2 57.70 -20.81 -69.14
CA ALA A 2 56.72 -20.83 -70.23
C ALA A 2 56.08 -22.22 -70.45
N ALA A 3 54.73 -22.20 -70.48
CA ALA A 3 53.79 -23.24 -70.94
C ALA A 3 53.38 -24.40 -69.98
N SER A 4 52.10 -24.36 -69.58
CA SER A 4 51.14 -25.48 -69.41
C SER A 4 50.86 -26.17 -70.79
N PRO A 5 49.85 -27.05 -71.07
CA PRO A 5 48.61 -27.47 -70.37
C PRO A 5 48.72 -28.94 -69.84
N SER A 6 47.69 -29.76 -69.58
CA SER A 6 46.21 -29.71 -69.68
C SER A 6 45.57 -30.34 -68.40
N ALA A 7 44.27 -30.31 -68.09
CA ALA A 7 42.99 -30.10 -68.80
C ALA A 7 42.43 -31.31 -69.58
N ASP A 8 41.54 -32.03 -68.89
CA ASP A 8 40.34 -32.72 -69.38
C ASP A 8 39.34 -32.70 -68.19
N ASP A 9 38.01 -32.64 -68.30
CA ASP A 9 37.04 -32.11 -69.27
C ASP A 9 35.67 -32.54 -68.72
N LYS A 10 34.79 -31.57 -68.42
CA LYS A 10 33.31 -31.58 -68.62
C LYS A 10 32.52 -30.71 -67.64
N GLU A 11 32.24 -29.52 -68.15
CA GLU A 11 30.98 -28.76 -68.21
C GLU A 11 29.79 -28.95 -67.23
N PRO A 12 28.97 -27.90 -67.06
CA PRO A 12 28.09 -27.74 -65.90
C PRO A 12 26.62 -28.09 -66.18
N VAL A 13 25.85 -28.33 -65.11
CA VAL A 13 24.38 -28.26 -65.17
C VAL A 13 23.85 -27.47 -63.97
N LEU A 14 23.20 -26.34 -64.28
CA LEU A 14 22.33 -25.61 -63.36
C LEU A 14 21.03 -26.39 -63.17
N THR A 15 20.75 -26.87 -61.95
CA THR A 15 19.39 -27.35 -61.61
C THR A 15 19.00 -26.90 -60.20
N THR A 16 18.16 -25.85 -60.18
CA THR A 16 17.06 -25.58 -59.25
C THR A 16 17.24 -25.84 -57.74
N ALA A 17 17.10 -24.77 -56.96
CA ALA A 17 16.72 -24.86 -55.56
C ALA A 17 15.33 -25.51 -55.40
N ALA A 18 15.30 -26.76 -54.95
CA ALA A 18 14.11 -27.47 -54.51
C ALA A 18 14.53 -28.61 -53.57
N GLY A 19 14.55 -28.35 -52.25
CA GLY A 19 15.06 -29.35 -51.30
C GLY A 19 15.27 -28.90 -49.86
N LEU A 20 14.59 -27.85 -49.37
CA LEU A 20 14.70 -27.43 -47.97
C LEU A 20 13.43 -26.74 -47.40
N GLU A 21 12.24 -27.25 -47.75
CA GLU A 21 10.95 -26.79 -47.21
C GLU A 21 10.08 -27.91 -46.59
N ALA A 22 10.67 -29.05 -46.23
CA ALA A 22 9.95 -30.20 -45.64
C ALA A 22 10.31 -30.47 -44.16
N ALA A 23 10.65 -29.43 -43.39
CA ALA A 23 10.92 -29.51 -41.95
C ALA A 23 10.36 -28.32 -41.13
N ALA A 24 9.41 -27.57 -41.70
CA ALA A 24 8.88 -26.32 -41.13
C ALA A 24 7.42 -26.41 -40.63
N ALA A 25 6.90 -27.62 -40.37
CA ALA A 25 5.46 -27.85 -40.13
C ALA A 25 5.13 -28.73 -38.91
N ALA A 26 6.03 -28.83 -37.91
CA ALA A 26 5.83 -29.71 -36.74
C ALA A 26 6.28 -29.10 -35.39
N SER A 27 6.46 -27.78 -35.31
CA SER A 27 6.98 -27.10 -34.10
C SER A 27 6.45 -25.66 -33.94
N SER A 28 5.16 -25.45 -34.18
CA SER A 28 4.50 -24.14 -34.04
C SER A 28 3.20 -24.23 -33.20
N SER A 29 3.32 -24.54 -31.90
CA SER A 29 2.16 -24.58 -30.99
C SER A 29 2.48 -24.38 -29.48
N ALA A 30 3.67 -23.91 -29.10
CA ALA A 30 4.06 -23.84 -27.67
C ALA A 30 5.03 -22.69 -27.29
N ALA A 31 5.20 -21.66 -28.14
CA ALA A 31 6.13 -20.55 -27.87
C ALA A 31 5.52 -19.19 -28.27
N ALA A 32 4.38 -18.86 -27.65
CA ALA A 32 3.74 -17.55 -27.74
C ALA A 32 3.36 -17.02 -26.34
N ALA A 33 4.24 -17.23 -25.36
CA ALA A 33 4.24 -16.42 -24.14
C ALA A 33 4.84 -15.06 -24.53
N GLY A 34 3.97 -14.08 -24.77
CA GLY A 34 4.40 -12.78 -25.28
C GLY A 34 5.28 -12.05 -24.28
N SER A 35 6.33 -11.40 -24.79
CA SER A 35 6.95 -10.25 -24.11
C SER A 35 5.94 -9.09 -24.11
N ALA A 36 4.97 -9.18 -23.22
CA ALA A 36 4.13 -8.07 -22.85
C ALA A 36 4.92 -7.23 -21.84
N ALA A 37 5.52 -6.14 -22.33
CA ALA A 37 5.69 -4.97 -21.47
C ALA A 37 4.27 -4.55 -21.06
N ALA A 38 3.80 -5.08 -19.93
CA ALA A 38 2.46 -4.82 -19.42
C ALA A 38 2.29 -3.30 -19.33
N ALA A 39 1.24 -2.77 -19.97
CA ALA A 39 0.87 -1.38 -19.79
C ALA A 39 0.67 -1.20 -18.28
N ALA A 40 1.54 -0.41 -17.65
CA ALA A 40 1.61 -0.32 -16.19
C ALA A 40 0.24 0.15 -15.67
N VAL A 41 -0.50 -0.78 -15.08
CA VAL A 41 -1.85 -0.51 -14.57
C VAL A 41 -1.71 0.55 -13.48
N ASP A 42 -2.45 1.65 -13.61
CA ASP A 42 -2.42 2.70 -12.60
C ASP A 42 -2.94 2.11 -11.27
N PRO A 43 -2.15 2.14 -10.18
CA PRO A 43 -2.54 1.55 -8.90
C PRO A 43 -3.82 2.16 -8.33
N VAL A 44 -4.16 3.41 -8.68
CA VAL A 44 -5.41 4.07 -8.29
C VAL A 44 -6.59 3.57 -9.14
N ALA A 45 -6.38 3.37 -10.44
CA ALA A 45 -7.43 2.90 -11.35
C ALA A 45 -7.80 1.43 -11.08
N ALA A 46 -6.82 0.58 -10.76
CA ALA A 46 -7.08 -0.81 -10.36
C ALA A 46 -7.96 -0.89 -9.09
N VAL A 47 -7.63 -0.10 -8.05
CA VAL A 47 -8.44 0.00 -6.83
C VAL A 47 -9.88 0.45 -7.12
N ALA A 48 -10.06 1.45 -8.00
CA ALA A 48 -11.38 1.93 -8.39
C ALA A 48 -12.20 0.88 -9.19
N SER A 49 -11.52 -0.01 -9.92
CA SER A 49 -12.13 -1.11 -10.69
C SER A 49 -12.33 -2.39 -9.87
N GLY A 50 -11.79 -2.48 -8.65
CA GLY A 50 -11.81 -3.68 -7.82
C GLY A 50 -10.80 -4.76 -8.25
N GLU A 51 -9.86 -4.42 -9.14
CA GLU A 51 -8.76 -5.30 -9.55
C GLU A 51 -7.65 -5.31 -8.49
N VAL A 52 -6.85 -6.38 -8.45
CA VAL A 52 -5.62 -6.42 -7.64
C VAL A 52 -4.64 -5.36 -8.17
N PRO A 53 -4.34 -4.30 -7.40
CA PRO A 53 -3.49 -3.23 -7.90
C PRO A 53 -2.01 -3.59 -7.74
N PRO A 54 -1.12 -3.13 -8.64
CA PRO A 54 0.30 -3.37 -8.49
C PRO A 54 0.89 -2.65 -7.27
N ILE A 55 2.09 -3.08 -6.86
CA ILE A 55 2.88 -2.38 -5.84
C ILE A 55 3.15 -0.93 -6.33
N PRO A 56 2.84 0.10 -5.52
CA PRO A 56 3.00 1.49 -5.92
C PRO A 56 4.49 1.87 -6.05
N PRO A 57 4.90 2.60 -7.11
CA PRO A 57 6.31 2.88 -7.40
C PRO A 57 6.94 4.01 -6.55
N SER A 58 6.16 4.73 -5.75
CA SER A 58 6.61 5.85 -4.92
C SER A 58 5.71 6.05 -3.70
N LEU A 59 6.20 6.75 -2.67
CA LEU A 59 5.41 7.14 -1.51
C LEU A 59 4.13 7.91 -1.89
N SER A 60 4.22 8.83 -2.85
CA SER A 60 3.06 9.59 -3.34
C SER A 60 2.04 8.70 -4.05
N ALA A 61 2.49 7.70 -4.80
CA ALA A 61 1.61 6.70 -5.39
C ALA A 61 0.98 5.79 -4.32
N SER A 62 1.73 5.39 -3.27
CA SER A 62 1.20 4.62 -2.14
C SER A 62 0.12 5.40 -1.39
N VAL A 63 0.31 6.70 -1.19
CA VAL A 63 -0.70 7.57 -0.54
C VAL A 63 -1.91 7.80 -1.44
N ALA A 64 -1.72 7.97 -2.75
CA ALA A 64 -2.85 8.07 -3.69
C ALA A 64 -3.67 6.76 -3.75
N GLN A 65 -2.99 5.61 -3.74
CA GLN A 65 -3.62 4.28 -3.68
C GLN A 65 -4.35 4.06 -2.35
N ALA A 66 -3.76 4.50 -1.22
CA ALA A 66 -4.40 4.47 0.10
C ALA A 66 -5.64 5.38 0.15
N ALA A 67 -5.56 6.60 -0.40
CA ALA A 67 -6.70 7.52 -0.50
C ALA A 67 -7.83 6.89 -1.34
N ALA A 68 -7.51 6.38 -2.54
CA ALA A 68 -8.47 5.71 -3.41
C ALA A 68 -9.16 4.52 -2.71
N SER A 69 -8.39 3.76 -1.95
CA SER A 69 -8.88 2.61 -1.19
C SER A 69 -9.79 3.02 -0.02
N CYS A 70 -9.43 4.07 0.72
CA CYS A 70 -10.31 4.64 1.73
C CYS A 70 -11.60 5.20 1.11
N CYS A 71 -11.52 5.91 -0.01
CA CYS A 71 -12.71 6.42 -0.71
C CYS A 71 -13.61 5.27 -1.18
N ALA A 72 -13.05 4.19 -1.73
CA ALA A 72 -13.83 3.01 -2.11
C ALA A 72 -14.53 2.35 -0.91
N ALA A 73 -13.84 2.24 0.23
CA ALA A 73 -14.41 1.71 1.47
C ALA A 73 -15.52 2.61 2.05
N LEU A 74 -15.34 3.94 2.04
CA LEU A 74 -16.35 4.91 2.47
C LEU A 74 -17.62 4.83 1.61
N ARG A 75 -17.49 4.74 0.28
CA ARG A 75 -18.62 4.56 -0.65
C ARG A 75 -19.35 3.23 -0.46
N ALA A 76 -18.66 2.20 0.00
CA ALA A 76 -19.24 0.91 0.39
C ALA A 76 -19.92 0.95 1.77
N GLY A 77 -19.87 2.08 2.50
CA GLY A 77 -20.46 2.27 3.82
C GLY A 77 -19.53 1.92 4.99
N THR A 78 -18.28 1.52 4.73
CA THR A 78 -17.30 1.23 5.79
C THR A 78 -16.65 2.52 6.27
N THR A 79 -17.08 3.04 7.41
CA THR A 79 -16.62 4.33 7.93
C THR A 79 -15.44 4.28 8.89
N ARG A 80 -15.07 3.10 9.42
CA ARG A 80 -13.98 2.94 10.39
C ARG A 80 -12.81 2.19 9.77
N LEU A 81 -11.75 2.90 9.42
CA LEU A 81 -10.68 2.41 8.53
C LEU A 81 -9.29 2.50 9.17
N PHE A 82 -8.45 1.48 8.95
CA PHE A 82 -6.99 1.60 9.09
C PHE A 82 -6.32 1.91 7.76
N VAL A 83 -5.28 2.75 7.83
CA VAL A 83 -4.27 2.92 6.79
C VAL A 83 -2.91 2.61 7.42
N GLU A 84 -2.30 1.52 6.98
CA GLU A 84 -0.92 1.16 7.32
C GLU A 84 -0.02 1.40 6.11
N LEU A 85 0.98 2.26 6.28
CA LEU A 85 2.03 2.55 5.31
C LEU A 85 3.37 2.35 6.01
N ASP A 86 4.25 1.56 5.41
CA ASP A 86 5.57 1.27 5.98
C ASP A 86 6.42 2.54 6.15
N THR A 87 6.71 2.88 7.41
CA THR A 87 7.58 4.00 7.79
C THR A 87 8.90 3.54 8.42
N THR A 88 9.16 2.23 8.50
CA THR A 88 10.42 1.67 9.05
C THR A 88 11.62 1.93 8.12
N ALA A 89 11.28 2.21 6.87
CA ALA A 89 12.08 2.51 5.70
C ALA A 89 13.01 3.75 5.74
N GLY A 90 13.19 4.39 6.90
CA GLY A 90 13.97 5.62 7.06
C GLY A 90 15.26 5.44 7.84
N ASP A 91 15.97 6.54 8.06
CA ASP A 91 16.99 6.61 9.11
C ASP A 91 16.32 6.29 10.46
N SER A 92 16.87 5.31 11.20
CA SER A 92 16.36 4.86 12.51
C SER A 92 16.38 5.96 13.58
N THR A 93 16.98 7.11 13.27
CA THR A 93 16.92 8.36 14.04
C THR A 93 15.51 9.00 14.07
N TYR A 94 14.59 8.62 13.18
CA TYR A 94 13.23 9.20 13.13
C TYR A 94 12.11 8.27 13.60
N THR A 95 11.16 8.81 14.35
CA THR A 95 10.02 8.07 14.91
C THR A 95 8.92 7.85 13.86
N MET A 96 8.14 6.78 14.04
CA MET A 96 6.97 6.44 13.19
C MET A 96 6.04 7.65 12.98
N LEU A 97 5.75 8.39 14.06
CA LEU A 97 4.94 9.61 14.02
C LEU A 97 5.51 10.65 13.05
N LYS A 98 6.82 10.96 13.12
CA LYS A 98 7.42 11.97 12.24
C LYS A 98 7.29 11.59 10.77
N ASN A 99 7.52 10.32 10.44
CA ASN A 99 7.40 9.81 9.06
C ASN A 99 5.94 9.78 8.59
N SER A 100 4.98 9.62 9.52
CA SER A 100 3.54 9.55 9.23
C SER A 100 2.85 10.91 9.08
N LEU A 101 3.44 12.01 9.57
CA LEU A 101 2.91 13.37 9.37
C LEU A 101 2.79 13.77 7.88
N PRO A 102 3.85 13.73 7.05
CA PRO A 102 3.72 14.09 5.63
C PRO A 102 2.78 13.13 4.87
N ILE A 103 2.81 11.84 5.21
CA ILE A 103 1.86 10.83 4.72
C ILE A 103 0.42 11.26 5.01
N THR A 104 0.12 11.62 6.26
CA THR A 104 -1.22 12.03 6.68
C THR A 104 -1.68 13.29 5.97
N ARG A 105 -0.81 14.30 5.83
CA ARG A 105 -1.14 15.54 5.12
C ARG A 105 -1.56 15.26 3.68
N MET A 106 -0.75 14.47 2.94
CA MET A 106 -1.05 14.06 1.57
C MET A 106 -2.33 13.20 1.47
N LEU A 107 -2.53 12.27 2.42
CA LEU A 107 -3.71 11.40 2.45
C LEU A 107 -5.00 12.21 2.65
N VAL A 108 -5.00 13.12 3.63
CA VAL A 108 -6.18 13.95 3.93
C VAL A 108 -6.49 14.89 2.76
N ASP A 109 -5.49 15.57 2.20
CA ASP A 109 -5.69 16.42 1.00
C ASP A 109 -6.24 15.61 -0.19
N ALA A 110 -5.73 14.41 -0.45
CA ALA A 110 -6.22 13.53 -1.52
C ALA A 110 -7.66 13.03 -1.29
N MET A 111 -8.16 13.10 -0.05
CA MET A 111 -9.50 12.66 0.35
C MET A 111 -10.51 13.80 0.51
N GLU A 112 -10.13 15.08 0.36
CA GLU A 112 -10.99 16.24 0.62
C GLU A 112 -12.36 16.13 -0.07
N GLY A 113 -12.37 15.83 -1.38
CA GLY A 113 -13.60 15.71 -2.16
C GLY A 113 -14.52 14.56 -1.72
N GLU A 114 -13.96 13.46 -1.21
CA GLU A 114 -14.76 12.34 -0.70
C GLU A 114 -15.31 12.65 0.68
N LEU A 115 -14.52 13.25 1.57
CA LEU A 115 -14.98 13.65 2.89
C LEU A 115 -16.06 14.74 2.79
N ALA A 116 -15.94 15.66 1.83
CA ALA A 116 -16.99 16.61 1.48
C ALA A 116 -18.26 15.92 0.95
N ALA A 117 -18.11 14.90 0.08
CA ALA A 117 -19.24 14.14 -0.44
C ALA A 117 -19.98 13.38 0.69
N VAL A 118 -19.25 12.70 1.58
CA VAL A 118 -19.84 12.01 2.74
C VAL A 118 -20.55 13.00 3.66
N ALA A 119 -19.90 14.11 4.04
CA ALA A 119 -20.47 15.13 4.93
C ALA A 119 -21.71 15.85 4.36
N THR A 120 -21.94 15.79 3.05
CA THR A 120 -23.09 16.40 2.37
C THR A 120 -24.13 15.37 1.88
N GLY A 121 -23.93 14.07 2.13
CA GLY A 121 -24.76 13.01 1.56
C GLY A 121 -24.73 12.97 0.02
N GLY A 122 -23.62 13.38 -0.59
CA GLY A 122 -23.43 13.51 -2.04
C GLY A 122 -24.02 14.78 -2.66
N ALA A 123 -24.64 15.66 -1.89
CA ALA A 123 -25.29 16.86 -2.41
C ALA A 123 -24.28 18.01 -2.62
N SER A 124 -23.73 18.11 -3.82
CA SER A 124 -22.75 19.15 -4.23
C SER A 124 -23.18 20.62 -3.99
N SER A 125 -24.46 20.90 -3.73
CA SER A 125 -24.97 22.24 -3.41
C SER A 125 -25.05 22.55 -1.91
N THR A 126 -24.86 21.55 -1.04
CA THR A 126 -24.91 21.72 0.42
C THR A 126 -23.59 22.30 0.90
N PRO A 127 -23.57 23.46 1.57
CA PRO A 127 -22.34 23.97 2.18
C PRO A 127 -21.86 23.02 3.27
N TRP A 128 -20.59 22.64 3.21
CA TRP A 128 -19.90 21.92 4.28
C TRP A 128 -18.80 22.80 4.85
N ASP A 129 -18.40 22.53 6.10
CA ASP A 129 -17.27 23.20 6.75
C ASP A 129 -16.04 22.27 6.72
N PRO A 130 -15.00 22.56 5.91
CA PRO A 130 -13.80 21.74 5.88
C PRO A 130 -13.10 21.67 7.25
N LYS A 131 -13.26 22.69 8.12
CA LYS A 131 -12.71 22.70 9.48
C LYS A 131 -13.39 21.72 10.43
N ALA A 132 -14.50 21.11 10.02
CA ALA A 132 -15.15 20.02 10.74
C ALA A 132 -14.41 18.67 10.62
N VAL A 133 -13.40 18.55 9.74
CA VAL A 133 -12.49 17.40 9.71
C VAL A 133 -11.42 17.59 10.77
N LEU A 134 -11.29 16.62 11.67
CA LEU A 134 -10.35 16.63 12.79
C LEU A 134 -9.17 15.71 12.50
N VAL A 135 -7.98 16.27 12.28
CA VAL A 135 -6.72 15.53 12.30
C VAL A 135 -6.20 15.50 13.73
N VAL A 136 -6.26 14.33 14.35
CA VAL A 136 -5.98 14.10 15.77
C VAL A 136 -4.59 13.47 15.93
N LEU A 137 -3.71 14.15 16.66
CA LEU A 137 -2.37 13.68 16.98
C LEU A 137 -2.32 13.08 18.40
N PRO A 138 -1.32 12.26 18.75
CA PRO A 138 -1.25 11.58 20.05
C PRO A 138 -1.24 12.54 21.25
N ASP A 139 -0.63 13.72 21.09
CA ASP A 139 -0.53 14.75 22.13
C ASP A 139 -0.57 16.17 21.55
N ALA A 140 -0.71 17.16 22.44
CA ALA A 140 -0.83 18.57 22.07
C ALA A 140 0.48 19.17 21.48
N GLY A 141 1.64 18.62 21.82
CA GLY A 141 2.92 19.05 21.25
C GLY A 141 3.09 18.59 19.81
N ALA A 142 2.75 17.33 19.53
CA ALA A 142 2.67 16.78 18.18
C ALA A 142 1.67 17.55 17.31
N ALA A 143 0.48 17.87 17.85
CA ALA A 143 -0.51 18.69 17.16
C ALA A 143 0.00 20.11 16.87
N ALA A 144 0.58 20.80 17.86
CA ALA A 144 1.12 22.15 17.66
C ALA A 144 2.27 22.19 16.62
N LEU A 145 3.11 21.15 16.60
CA LEU A 145 4.17 20.98 15.60
C LEU A 145 3.59 20.79 14.19
N ALA A 146 2.63 19.88 14.03
CA ALA A 146 1.96 19.64 12.75
C ALA A 146 1.23 20.90 12.24
N SER A 147 0.49 21.60 13.10
CA SER A 147 -0.17 22.88 12.75
C SER A 147 0.79 23.95 12.27
N ARG A 148 1.99 24.04 12.90
CA ARG A 148 3.03 24.98 12.50
C ARG A 148 3.62 24.61 11.13
N ASP A 149 3.88 23.32 10.91
CA ASP A 149 4.60 22.83 9.74
C ASP A 149 3.70 22.71 8.49
N TRP A 150 2.39 22.49 8.66
CA TRP A 150 1.39 22.50 7.58
C TRP A 150 0.82 23.89 7.28
N GLY A 151 0.97 24.85 8.19
CA GLY A 151 0.57 26.24 8.00
C GLY A 151 -0.94 26.51 8.17
N PRO A 152 -1.35 27.78 8.06
CA PRO A 152 -2.73 28.21 8.29
C PRO A 152 -3.71 27.76 7.21
N ASP A 153 -3.21 27.47 6.01
CA ASP A 153 -4.00 27.15 4.81
C ASP A 153 -4.47 25.68 4.78
N ALA A 154 -4.05 24.85 5.72
CA ALA A 154 -4.61 23.52 5.91
C ALA A 154 -6.13 23.65 6.14
N TRP A 155 -6.96 23.04 5.28
CA TRP A 155 -8.41 23.25 5.28
C TRP A 155 -9.12 22.60 6.48
N PHE A 156 -8.52 21.58 7.07
CA PHE A 156 -9.00 20.86 8.26
C PHE A 156 -8.56 21.50 9.59
N THR A 157 -8.99 20.93 10.71
CA THR A 157 -8.58 21.29 12.07
C THR A 157 -7.57 20.27 12.61
N VAL A 158 -6.48 20.76 13.21
CA VAL A 158 -5.43 19.92 13.83
C VAL A 158 -5.50 20.03 15.34
N THR A 159 -5.51 18.90 16.04
CA THR A 159 -5.75 18.85 17.50
C THR A 159 -5.03 17.65 18.15
N GLY A 160 -4.78 17.73 19.46
CA GLY A 160 -4.26 16.61 20.25
C GLY A 160 -5.38 15.75 20.82
N LEU A 161 -5.14 14.45 21.00
CA LEU A 161 -6.16 13.47 21.41
C LEU A 161 -6.95 13.88 22.66
N GLU A 162 -6.27 14.32 23.73
CA GLU A 162 -6.91 14.70 24.99
C GLU A 162 -7.80 15.96 24.90
N ALA A 163 -7.54 16.84 23.94
CA ALA A 163 -8.35 18.04 23.68
C ALA A 163 -9.47 17.79 22.66
N SER A 164 -9.51 16.61 22.05
CA SER A 164 -10.42 16.29 20.95
C SER A 164 -11.73 15.70 21.46
N ALA A 165 -12.85 16.15 20.89
CA ALA A 165 -14.17 15.60 21.13
C ALA A 165 -14.97 15.62 19.82
N ILE A 166 -15.79 14.60 19.60
CA ILE A 166 -16.72 14.58 18.47
C ILE A 166 -17.94 15.41 18.84
N THR A 167 -18.23 16.40 18.01
CA THR A 167 -19.42 17.25 18.08
C THR A 167 -20.44 16.80 17.02
N PRO A 168 -21.70 17.25 17.10
CA PRO A 168 -22.66 17.06 16.00
C PRO A 168 -22.20 17.66 14.66
N THR A 169 -21.33 18.67 14.70
CA THR A 169 -20.76 19.31 13.51
C THR A 169 -19.51 18.62 12.97
N THR A 170 -18.87 17.70 13.71
CA THR A 170 -17.69 16.96 13.21
C THR A 170 -18.06 16.18 11.96
N ALA A 171 -17.26 16.30 10.90
CA ALA A 171 -17.51 15.69 9.59
C ALA A 171 -16.65 14.45 9.33
N ALA A 172 -15.43 14.40 9.88
CA ALA A 172 -14.57 13.21 9.87
C ALA A 172 -13.50 13.31 10.96
N VAL A 173 -12.90 12.18 11.33
CA VAL A 173 -11.75 12.07 12.23
C VAL A 173 -10.63 11.29 11.55
N VAL A 174 -9.41 11.83 11.59
CA VAL A 174 -8.18 11.17 11.13
C VAL A 174 -7.17 11.15 12.27
N LEU A 175 -7.03 10.00 12.92
CA LEU A 175 -6.18 9.80 14.09
C LEU A 175 -4.81 9.24 13.68
N VAL A 176 -3.73 9.94 14.02
CA VAL A 176 -2.38 9.66 13.54
C VAL A 176 -1.53 9.01 14.61
N CYS A 177 -0.90 7.87 14.29
CA CYS A 177 0.04 7.13 15.15
C CYS A 177 -0.34 7.05 16.64
N PRO A 178 -1.58 6.65 17.00
CA PRO A 178 -1.92 6.42 18.38
C PRO A 178 -1.10 5.25 18.93
N ARG A 179 -0.52 5.41 20.12
CA ARG A 179 0.27 4.37 20.80
C ARG A 179 -0.55 3.65 21.86
N ALA A 180 0.01 2.60 22.46
CA ALA A 180 -0.62 1.85 23.55
C ALA A 180 -1.05 2.72 24.75
N SER A 181 -0.36 3.83 25.04
CA SER A 181 -0.71 4.80 26.09
C SER A 181 -1.97 5.61 25.80
N GLU A 182 -2.28 5.84 24.51
CA GLU A 182 -3.39 6.70 24.09
C GLU A 182 -4.73 5.96 23.98
N VAL A 183 -4.74 4.62 24.12
CA VAL A 183 -5.90 3.75 23.87
C VAL A 183 -7.18 4.16 24.63
N ALA A 184 -7.06 4.73 25.84
CA ALA A 184 -8.22 5.24 26.59
C ALA A 184 -8.80 6.55 26.01
N GLY A 185 -7.98 7.40 25.40
CA GLY A 185 -8.44 8.54 24.60
C GLY A 185 -9.07 8.08 23.28
N MET A 186 -8.49 7.05 22.65
CA MET A 186 -9.07 6.45 21.44
C MET A 186 -10.48 5.91 21.69
N GLU A 187 -10.71 5.16 22.77
CA GLU A 187 -12.05 4.61 23.05
C GLU A 187 -13.09 5.72 23.24
N ARG A 188 -12.74 6.85 23.87
CA ARG A 188 -13.66 8.00 24.00
C ARG A 188 -14.05 8.58 22.65
N LEU A 189 -13.10 8.79 21.74
CA LEU A 189 -13.42 9.25 20.38
C LEU A 189 -14.22 8.19 19.60
N VAL A 190 -13.85 6.91 19.69
CA VAL A 190 -14.57 5.85 18.97
C VAL A 190 -16.00 5.68 19.50
N ALA A 191 -16.24 5.84 20.80
CA ALA A 191 -17.58 5.87 21.38
C ALA A 191 -18.42 7.03 20.81
N GLY A 192 -17.89 8.26 20.80
CA GLY A 192 -18.60 9.41 20.22
C GLY A 192 -18.87 9.30 18.71
N ALA A 193 -18.10 8.48 17.98
CA ALA A 193 -18.38 8.16 16.59
C ALA A 193 -19.46 7.08 16.43
N LEU A 194 -19.53 6.12 17.36
CA LEU A 194 -20.56 5.07 17.39
C LEU A 194 -21.94 5.62 17.78
N ASP A 195 -22.00 6.67 18.60
CA ASP A 195 -23.26 7.33 18.98
C ASP A 195 -23.96 8.04 17.80
N ARG A 196 -23.29 8.19 16.64
CA ARG A 196 -23.83 8.79 15.40
C ARG A 196 -24.40 7.75 14.43
N GLU A 197 -25.30 6.89 14.91
CA GLU A 197 -25.88 5.81 14.09
C GLU A 197 -26.62 6.31 12.83
N ALA A 198 -27.32 7.45 12.92
CA ALA A 198 -28.07 8.04 11.81
C ALA A 198 -27.21 8.79 10.77
N ASP A 199 -25.94 9.07 11.10
CA ASP A 199 -25.00 9.81 10.26
C ASP A 199 -23.57 9.28 10.51
N PRO A 200 -23.21 8.12 9.91
CA PRO A 200 -22.00 7.40 10.23
C PRO A 200 -20.72 8.19 9.94
N LEU A 201 -20.03 8.60 11.01
CA LEU A 201 -18.84 9.44 10.92
C LEU A 201 -17.63 8.68 10.36
N PRO A 202 -16.97 9.14 9.28
CA PRO A 202 -15.67 8.65 8.85
C PRO A 202 -14.62 8.79 9.96
N PHE A 203 -14.00 7.68 10.34
CA PHE A 203 -12.93 7.59 11.32
C PHE A 203 -11.79 6.77 10.71
N ILE A 204 -10.69 7.44 10.38
CA ILE A 204 -9.50 6.84 9.78
C ILE A 204 -8.39 6.83 10.83
N ILE A 205 -7.71 5.71 11.02
CA ILE A 205 -6.53 5.60 11.87
C ILE A 205 -5.32 5.33 10.97
N VAL A 206 -4.38 6.26 10.94
CA VAL A 206 -3.15 6.19 10.15
C VAL A 206 -2.01 5.66 11.03
N ASN A 207 -1.35 4.60 10.58
CA ASN A 207 -0.13 4.04 11.18
C ASN A 207 -0.22 3.80 12.71
N PRO A 208 -1.20 3.03 13.20
CA PRO A 208 -1.35 2.77 14.65
C PRO A 208 -0.15 2.00 15.23
N ASP A 209 0.38 2.49 16.35
CA ASP A 209 1.50 1.90 17.10
C ASP A 209 1.01 1.33 18.45
N VAL A 210 -0.10 0.59 18.40
CA VAL A 210 -0.74 0.00 19.58
C VAL A 210 -0.21 -1.40 19.92
N VAL A 211 0.77 -1.91 19.17
CA VAL A 211 1.35 -3.25 19.34
C VAL A 211 2.56 -3.18 20.24
N ASP A 212 2.33 -3.34 21.54
CA ASP A 212 3.38 -3.37 22.54
C ASP A 212 3.71 -4.81 22.96
N MET A 213 4.82 -5.32 22.42
CA MET A 213 5.39 -6.64 22.77
C MET A 213 6.47 -6.53 23.88
N GLY A 214 6.72 -5.34 24.45
CA GLY A 214 7.88 -5.06 25.30
C GLY A 214 7.58 -4.46 26.69
N VAL A 215 6.50 -3.69 26.87
CA VAL A 215 6.22 -3.04 28.16
C VAL A 215 5.59 -4.01 29.15
N THR A 216 6.44 -4.53 30.03
CA THR A 216 6.06 -5.05 31.34
C THR A 216 5.36 -3.95 32.15
N GLY A 217 4.02 -3.95 32.18
CA GLY A 217 3.24 -3.00 32.97
C GLY A 217 1.82 -2.72 32.48
N LEU A 218 1.52 -2.95 31.19
CA LEU A 218 0.16 -2.80 30.67
C LEU A 218 -0.78 -3.87 31.26
N SER A 219 -1.83 -3.42 31.95
CA SER A 219 -2.81 -4.30 32.59
C SER A 219 -3.61 -5.12 31.56
N LEU A 220 -4.17 -6.25 32.01
CA LEU A 220 -5.06 -7.07 31.18
C LEU A 220 -6.22 -6.24 30.58
N ASN A 221 -6.78 -5.32 31.39
CA ASN A 221 -7.85 -4.42 30.98
C ASN A 221 -7.42 -3.51 29.82
N ALA A 222 -6.18 -2.99 29.82
CA ALA A 222 -5.67 -2.15 28.74
C ALA A 222 -5.49 -2.94 27.43
N ARG A 223 -5.07 -4.23 27.51
CA ARG A 223 -4.95 -5.12 26.34
C ARG A 223 -6.32 -5.46 25.74
N GLN A 224 -7.28 -5.85 26.58
CA GLN A 224 -8.67 -6.12 26.16
C GLN A 224 -9.35 -4.88 25.59
N LEU A 225 -9.10 -3.71 26.18
CA LEU A 225 -9.56 -2.42 25.69
C LEU A 225 -9.01 -2.15 24.29
N ARG A 226 -7.69 -2.27 24.09
CA ARG A 226 -7.07 -2.13 22.76
C ARG A 226 -7.72 -3.04 21.74
N GLU A 227 -7.82 -4.34 22.03
CA GLU A 227 -8.44 -5.32 21.12
C GLU A 227 -9.90 -4.96 20.78
N ARG A 228 -10.67 -4.50 21.77
CA ARG A 228 -12.04 -4.02 21.58
C ARG A 228 -12.14 -2.76 20.72
N VAL A 229 -11.17 -1.86 20.78
CA VAL A 229 -11.11 -0.69 19.86
C VAL A 229 -10.70 -1.14 18.46
N MET A 230 -9.62 -1.91 18.33
CA MET A 230 -9.05 -2.31 17.03
C MET A 230 -10.02 -3.16 16.20
N ARG A 231 -10.76 -4.09 16.84
CA ARG A 231 -11.75 -4.95 16.15
C ARG A 231 -12.96 -4.22 15.55
N ARG A 232 -13.08 -2.90 15.72
CA ARG A 232 -14.16 -2.09 15.11
C ARG A 232 -13.78 -1.42 13.79
N PHE A 233 -12.54 -1.61 13.35
CA PHE A 233 -11.95 -0.96 12.19
C PHE A 233 -11.52 -2.00 11.17
N ASP A 234 -11.88 -1.78 9.90
CA ASP A 234 -11.43 -2.58 8.78
C ASP A 234 -10.13 -2.00 8.21
N THR A 235 -9.23 -2.84 7.70
CA THR A 235 -8.04 -2.31 7.03
C THR A 235 -8.40 -1.89 5.61
N ALA A 236 -8.55 -0.57 5.37
CA ALA A 236 -8.70 -0.07 4.00
C ALA A 236 -7.43 -0.38 3.22
N TYR A 237 -6.30 0.11 3.74
CA TYR A 237 -5.01 0.02 3.08
C TYR A 237 -3.92 -0.51 4.02
N CYS A 238 -3.10 -1.43 3.53
CA CYS A 238 -1.84 -1.80 4.18
C CYS A 238 -0.77 -1.98 3.10
N LEU A 239 0.36 -1.28 3.24
CA LEU A 239 1.60 -1.58 2.50
C LEU A 239 2.69 -1.79 3.55
N ARG A 240 3.14 -3.05 3.70
CA ARG A 240 4.17 -3.44 4.66
C ARG A 240 5.26 -4.22 3.96
N THR A 241 6.52 -3.82 4.15
CA THR A 241 7.68 -4.50 3.59
C THR A 241 8.26 -5.51 4.59
N TYR A 242 8.83 -6.57 4.06
CA TYR A 242 9.53 -7.65 4.77
C TYR A 242 10.83 -7.94 4.02
N ASP A 243 11.85 -8.50 4.67
CA ASP A 243 13.18 -8.76 4.07
C ASP A 243 13.17 -9.61 2.77
N TRP A 244 12.03 -10.22 2.45
CA TRP A 244 11.81 -11.17 1.36
C TRP A 244 10.65 -10.77 0.42
N GLY A 245 9.87 -9.72 0.75
CA GLY A 245 8.72 -9.32 -0.07
C GLY A 245 7.82 -8.24 0.54
N VAL A 246 6.59 -8.13 0.02
CA VAL A 246 5.62 -7.08 0.37
C VAL A 246 4.24 -7.67 0.64
N LEU A 247 3.63 -7.26 1.75
CA LEU A 247 2.20 -7.44 2.00
C LEU A 247 1.46 -6.16 1.58
N LEU A 248 0.57 -6.28 0.60
CA LEU A 248 -0.29 -5.20 0.12
C LEU A 248 -1.78 -5.56 0.37
N ARG A 249 -2.54 -4.59 0.84
CA ARG A 249 -4.00 -4.61 0.90
C ARG A 249 -4.51 -3.28 0.41
N ALA A 250 -5.49 -3.30 -0.49
CA ALA A 250 -6.21 -2.11 -0.93
C ALA A 250 -7.69 -2.47 -1.14
N ALA A 251 -8.56 -2.03 -0.23
CA ALA A 251 -10.01 -2.18 -0.32
C ALA A 251 -10.54 -1.63 -1.66
N PRO A 252 -11.50 -2.32 -2.32
CA PRO A 252 -12.20 -3.52 -1.83
C PRO A 252 -11.46 -4.85 -2.04
N GLY A 253 -10.33 -4.86 -2.75
CA GLY A 253 -9.58 -6.07 -3.13
C GLY A 253 -9.02 -6.90 -1.96
N PRO A 254 -8.48 -8.11 -2.23
CA PRO A 254 -7.96 -9.01 -1.20
C PRO A 254 -6.64 -8.51 -0.58
N TRP A 255 -6.18 -9.22 0.45
CA TRP A 255 -4.78 -9.18 0.87
C TRP A 255 -3.93 -9.90 -0.17
N THR A 256 -2.77 -9.33 -0.48
CA THR A 256 -1.89 -9.80 -1.55
C THR A 256 -0.46 -9.84 -1.06
N VAL A 257 0.25 -10.91 -1.42
CA VAL A 257 1.62 -11.18 -0.99
C VAL A 257 2.51 -11.23 -2.22
N TRP A 258 3.57 -10.43 -2.25
CA TRP A 258 4.41 -10.19 -3.43
C TRP A 258 5.89 -10.42 -3.14
N GLN A 259 6.62 -10.96 -4.12
CA GLN A 259 8.08 -11.16 -4.08
C GLN A 259 8.79 -10.27 -5.12
N ASP A 260 10.09 -10.00 -4.93
CA ASP A 260 10.97 -9.46 -5.98
C ASP A 260 10.94 -10.38 -7.22
N ALA A 261 10.63 -9.85 -8.40
CA ALA A 261 10.65 -10.66 -9.63
C ALA A 261 12.07 -11.15 -9.97
N PRO A 262 12.25 -12.44 -10.35
CA PRO A 262 13.56 -12.98 -10.71
C PRO A 262 14.11 -12.27 -11.97
N GLY A 263 15.36 -11.82 -11.89
CA GLY A 263 16.05 -11.06 -12.96
C GLY A 263 16.57 -9.69 -12.50
N GLY A 264 15.93 -9.06 -11.51
CA GLY A 264 16.45 -7.85 -10.86
C GLY A 264 16.11 -6.52 -11.53
N ASP A 265 15.18 -6.51 -12.48
CA ASP A 265 14.68 -5.30 -13.16
C ASP A 265 13.76 -4.42 -12.30
N GLY A 266 13.53 -4.80 -11.03
CA GLY A 266 12.79 -4.00 -10.05
C GLY A 266 11.26 -4.16 -10.09
N GLY A 267 10.76 -5.21 -10.74
CA GLY A 267 9.35 -5.61 -10.68
C GLY A 267 9.03 -6.50 -9.47
N PHE A 268 7.73 -6.66 -9.19
CA PHE A 268 7.20 -7.58 -8.18
C PHE A 268 6.33 -8.64 -8.84
N GLU A 269 6.35 -9.86 -8.31
CA GLU A 269 5.52 -11.00 -8.70
C GLU A 269 4.53 -11.32 -7.58
N LEU A 270 3.26 -11.57 -7.92
CA LEU A 270 2.20 -11.90 -6.97
C LEU A 270 2.31 -13.39 -6.60
N LEU A 271 2.57 -13.70 -5.33
CA LEU A 271 2.63 -15.07 -4.83
C LEU A 271 1.26 -15.60 -4.40
N ALA A 272 0.46 -14.78 -3.72
CA ALA A 272 -0.78 -15.23 -3.10
C ALA A 272 -1.79 -14.11 -2.88
N GLU A 273 -3.07 -14.48 -2.97
CA GLU A 273 -4.23 -13.70 -2.53
C GLU A 273 -4.88 -14.35 -1.29
N ARG A 274 -5.41 -13.55 -0.37
CA ARG A 274 -6.11 -13.98 0.85
C ARG A 274 -7.27 -13.02 1.18
N ASP A 275 -8.41 -13.55 1.61
CA ASP A 275 -9.55 -12.72 2.03
C ASP A 275 -9.27 -12.02 3.38
N GLU A 276 -8.63 -12.74 4.31
CA GLU A 276 -8.22 -12.25 5.62
C GLU A 276 -6.75 -11.86 5.67
N ARG A 277 -6.35 -11.08 6.68
CA ARG A 277 -4.97 -10.67 6.88
C ARG A 277 -4.11 -11.89 7.25
N PRO A 278 -3.12 -12.29 6.44
CA PRO A 278 -2.23 -13.39 6.81
C PRO A 278 -1.37 -13.00 8.01
N SER A 279 -1.15 -13.93 8.94
CA SER A 279 -0.22 -13.75 10.07
C SER A 279 1.23 -13.79 9.60
N SER A 280 2.18 -13.34 10.43
CA SER A 280 3.60 -13.39 10.07
C SER A 280 4.08 -14.79 9.67
N ASP A 281 3.52 -15.83 10.29
CA ASP A 281 3.87 -17.22 10.02
C ASP A 281 3.23 -17.69 8.70
N ASP A 282 1.95 -17.35 8.44
CA ASP A 282 1.30 -17.64 7.14
C ASP A 282 2.05 -16.99 5.97
N ILE A 283 2.54 -15.76 6.15
CA ILE A 283 3.32 -15.07 5.11
C ILE A 283 4.68 -15.77 4.93
N ILE A 284 5.34 -16.24 6.00
CA ILE A 284 6.58 -17.03 5.88
C ILE A 284 6.33 -18.34 5.09
N ASP A 285 5.25 -19.06 5.39
CA ASP A 285 4.90 -20.31 4.72
C ASP A 285 4.61 -20.11 3.23
N ILE A 286 3.91 -19.03 2.85
CA ILE A 286 3.67 -18.66 1.44
C ILE A 286 4.98 -18.54 0.63
N PHE A 287 6.07 -18.02 1.22
CA PHE A 287 7.36 -17.93 0.52
C PHE A 287 8.12 -19.26 0.53
N ASN A 288 8.08 -20.01 1.64
CA ASN A 288 8.70 -21.34 1.73
C ASN A 288 8.12 -22.34 0.69
N GLU A 289 6.82 -22.24 0.39
CA GLU A 289 6.15 -23.04 -0.66
C GLU A 289 6.72 -22.74 -2.05
N VAL A 290 7.00 -21.47 -2.36
CA VAL A 290 7.53 -21.02 -3.65
C VAL A 290 9.02 -21.36 -3.81
N GLU A 291 9.80 -21.29 -2.73
CA GLU A 291 11.24 -21.60 -2.74
C GLU A 291 11.56 -23.12 -2.72
N GLY A 292 10.54 -23.99 -2.64
CA GLY A 292 10.70 -25.42 -2.92
C GLY A 292 11.08 -26.31 -1.73
N GLY A 293 10.86 -25.86 -0.49
CA GLY A 293 10.69 -26.78 0.64
C GLY A 293 11.93 -27.42 1.27
N GLU A 294 13.16 -26.90 1.06
CA GLU A 294 14.31 -27.22 1.91
C GLU A 294 15.12 -25.97 2.32
N GLY A 295 14.66 -25.32 3.38
CA GLY A 295 15.50 -24.67 4.41
C GLY A 295 16.59 -23.69 3.99
N GLY A 296 16.21 -22.44 3.68
CA GLY A 296 17.15 -21.31 3.71
C GLY A 296 16.47 -19.97 3.51
N ARG A 297 16.47 -19.11 4.53
CA ARG A 297 16.15 -17.67 4.36
C ARG A 297 16.96 -17.13 3.16
N PRO A 298 16.35 -16.46 2.17
CA PRO A 298 17.10 -15.97 1.02
C PRO A 298 18.18 -14.95 1.43
N GLU A 299 19.44 -15.39 1.44
CA GLU A 299 20.58 -14.53 1.79
C GLU A 299 20.92 -13.57 0.64
N GLY A 300 20.41 -12.34 0.76
CA GLY A 300 21.02 -11.16 0.16
C GLY A 300 20.35 -10.60 -1.09
N GLY A 301 20.22 -9.28 -1.10
CA GLY A 301 19.77 -8.50 -2.26
C GLY A 301 18.67 -7.48 -1.90
N PHE A 302 17.66 -7.92 -1.15
CA PHE A 302 16.49 -7.10 -0.85
C PHE A 302 16.84 -5.82 -0.08
N ALA A 303 17.55 -5.89 1.05
CA ALA A 303 17.93 -4.70 1.82
C ALA A 303 18.66 -3.62 0.98
N ALA A 304 19.42 -4.01 -0.05
CA ALA A 304 20.13 -3.09 -0.95
C ALA A 304 19.25 -2.53 -2.09
N ARG A 305 18.21 -3.26 -2.51
CA ARG A 305 17.19 -2.81 -3.49
C ARG A 305 16.11 -1.97 -2.82
N LEU A 306 15.62 -2.40 -1.66
CA LEU A 306 14.76 -1.62 -0.79
C LEU A 306 15.46 -0.33 -0.36
N SER A 307 16.73 -0.35 0.06
CA SER A 307 17.51 0.89 0.29
C SER A 307 17.63 1.81 -0.93
N ARG A 308 17.37 1.32 -2.15
CA ARG A 308 17.33 2.11 -3.39
C ARG A 308 15.94 2.70 -3.63
N PHE A 309 14.89 1.88 -3.50
CA PHE A 309 13.48 2.30 -3.48
C PHE A 309 13.27 3.40 -2.43
N LEU A 310 13.77 3.20 -1.22
CA LEU A 310 13.66 4.13 -0.10
C LEU A 310 14.61 5.33 -0.15
N LYS A 311 15.73 5.24 -0.90
CA LYS A 311 16.51 6.44 -1.26
C LYS A 311 15.76 7.35 -2.23
N VAL A 312 14.80 6.82 -2.99
CA VAL A 312 13.87 7.63 -3.79
C VAL A 312 12.77 8.23 -2.90
N TYR A 313 12.33 7.55 -1.83
CA TYR A 313 11.34 8.08 -0.86
C TYR A 313 11.76 9.37 -0.15
N MET A 314 13.07 9.62 0.05
CA MET A 314 13.56 10.73 0.88
C MET A 314 14.27 11.85 0.11
N LYS A 315 14.07 11.93 -1.22
CA LYS A 315 14.71 12.94 -2.08
C LYS A 315 13.75 13.74 -2.98
N GLY A 316 12.45 13.54 -2.82
CA GLY A 316 11.38 14.41 -3.30
C GLY A 316 10.94 15.38 -2.21
#